data_AF-A0A225V9Z2-F1
#
_entry.id   AF-A0A225V9Z2-F1
#
_cell.length_a   1.000
_cell.length_b   1.000
_cell.length_c   1.000
_cell.angle_alpha   90.00
_cell.angle_beta   90.00
_cell.angle_gamma   90.00
#
_symmetry.space_group_name_H-M   'P 1'
#
loop_
_entity.id
_entity.type
_entity.pdbx_description
1 polymer ?
#
loop_
_entity_poly.entity_id
_entity_poly.type
_entity_poly.pdbx_seq_one_letter_code
_entity_poly.pdbx_strand_id
1 'polypeptide(L)'
;MDRLKKKFMGNTYLKYAEETSKLSRFRLKPNESLPDHLSEMRRLMETIAEVGGPLDEYARPALLIVSLPRDYEHVVQTFLASHKSENADDPPNYEQLELALEMGYGHRQGRRVRAQKEKMKTKPFTQVAVFVVEAGVNAGVALVFEDRVAVDMLVVAVVKR
;
A
#
# COMPACT_ATOMS: atom_id res chain seq x y z
N MET A 1 -12.03 13.03 -31.03
CA MET A 1 -12.49 13.97 -29.98
C MET A 1 -11.42 14.99 -29.60
N ASP A 2 -10.13 14.63 -29.53
CA ASP A 2 -9.07 15.53 -29.03
C ASP A 2 -8.81 16.76 -29.91
N ARG A 3 -8.87 16.62 -31.24
CA ARG A 3 -8.80 17.78 -32.17
C ARG A 3 -9.94 18.78 -31.96
N LEU A 4 -11.14 18.30 -31.61
CA LEU A 4 -12.32 19.15 -31.41
C LEU A 4 -12.19 19.90 -30.07
N LYS A 5 -11.86 19.19 -29.00
CA LYS A 5 -11.57 19.75 -27.68
C LYS A 5 -10.51 20.84 -27.74
N LYS A 6 -9.38 20.57 -28.43
CA LYS A 6 -8.27 21.54 -28.58
C LYS A 6 -8.70 22.80 -29.34
N LYS A 7 -9.58 22.65 -30.34
CA LYS A 7 -10.09 23.78 -31.14
C LYS A 7 -10.99 24.73 -30.35
N PHE A 8 -11.74 24.23 -29.37
CA PHE A 8 -12.77 25.01 -28.68
C PHE A 8 -12.48 25.37 -27.22
N MET A 9 -11.60 24.63 -26.53
CA MET A 9 -11.40 24.76 -25.08
C MET A 9 -10.04 25.38 -24.72
N GLY A 10 -9.08 25.39 -25.66
CA GLY A 10 -7.72 25.86 -25.40
C GLY A 10 -6.89 24.85 -24.59
N ASN A 11 -5.56 24.89 -24.76
CA ASN A 11 -4.66 23.90 -24.14
C ASN A 11 -4.65 23.99 -22.61
N THR A 12 -4.74 25.21 -22.07
CA THR A 12 -4.72 25.48 -20.62
C THR A 12 -5.91 24.84 -19.91
N TYR A 13 -7.13 25.08 -20.42
CA TYR A 13 -8.33 24.48 -19.83
C TYR A 13 -8.30 22.96 -19.92
N LEU A 14 -7.83 22.39 -21.04
CA LEU A 14 -7.73 20.94 -21.19
C LEU A 14 -6.77 20.33 -20.18
N LYS A 15 -5.60 20.96 -19.97
CA LYS A 15 -4.65 20.53 -18.95
C LYS A 15 -5.25 20.64 -17.54
N TYR A 16 -5.91 21.76 -17.22
CA TYR A 16 -6.61 21.91 -15.93
C TYR A 16 -7.66 20.82 -15.70
N ALA A 17 -8.52 20.56 -16.69
CA ALA A 17 -9.56 19.54 -16.62
C ALA A 17 -8.97 18.13 -16.49
N GLU A 18 -7.83 17.86 -17.13
CA GLU A 18 -7.12 16.60 -17.03
C GLU A 18 -6.56 16.38 -15.62
N GLU A 19 -5.83 17.36 -15.08
CA GLU A 19 -5.21 17.25 -13.75
C GLU A 19 -6.25 17.21 -12.62
N THR A 20 -7.33 18.00 -12.71
CA THR A 20 -8.46 17.91 -11.76
C THR A 20 -9.16 16.55 -11.83
N SER A 21 -9.32 15.99 -13.04
CA SER A 21 -9.86 14.63 -13.19
C SER A 21 -8.90 13.55 -12.66
N LYS A 22 -7.58 13.74 -12.76
CA LYS A 22 -6.60 12.82 -12.16
C LYS A 22 -6.69 12.87 -10.64
N LEU A 23 -6.65 14.07 -10.06
CA LEU A 23 -6.71 14.27 -8.61
C LEU A 23 -7.99 13.70 -7.99
N SER A 24 -9.15 13.97 -8.59
CA SER A 24 -10.45 13.46 -8.07
C SER A 24 -10.54 11.93 -8.02
N ARG A 25 -9.81 11.24 -8.90
CA ARG A 25 -9.75 9.76 -8.99
C ARG A 25 -8.52 9.17 -8.33
N PHE A 26 -7.62 10.01 -7.82
CA PHE A 26 -6.38 9.58 -7.21
C PHE A 26 -6.69 8.88 -5.88
N ARG A 27 -6.31 7.62 -5.76
CA ARG A 27 -6.57 6.77 -4.60
C ARG A 27 -5.29 6.04 -4.25
N LEU A 28 -4.93 6.07 -2.97
CA LEU A 28 -3.78 5.32 -2.48
C LEU A 28 -4.06 3.82 -2.60
N LYS A 29 -3.19 3.11 -3.33
CA LYS A 29 -3.34 1.67 -3.50
C LYS A 29 -2.85 0.92 -2.24
N PRO A 30 -3.38 -0.29 -1.95
CA PRO A 30 -3.01 -1.05 -0.75
C PRO A 30 -1.51 -1.34 -0.55
N ASN A 31 -0.74 -1.37 -1.65
CA ASN A 31 0.70 -1.68 -1.65
C ASN A 31 1.57 -0.46 -2.02
N GLU A 32 0.97 0.71 -2.16
CA GLU A 32 1.67 1.94 -2.51
C GLU A 32 2.19 2.63 -1.25
N SER A 33 3.30 3.34 -1.40
CA SER A 33 3.91 4.11 -0.33
C SER A 33 3.05 5.34 -0.04
N LEU A 34 2.66 5.53 1.23
CA LEU A 34 1.93 6.73 1.63
C LEU A 34 2.71 8.02 1.32
N PRO A 35 4.03 8.14 1.63
CA PRO A 35 4.82 9.30 1.22
C PRO A 35 4.76 9.61 -0.28
N ASP A 36 4.89 8.60 -1.13
CA ASP A 36 4.86 8.78 -2.58
C ASP A 36 3.47 9.27 -3.03
N HIS A 37 2.41 8.72 -2.42
CA HIS A 37 1.03 9.16 -2.67
C HIS A 37 0.81 10.62 -2.25
N LEU A 38 1.29 11.03 -1.07
CA LEU A 38 1.18 12.42 -0.60
C LEU A 38 1.97 13.38 -1.53
N SER A 39 3.16 12.96 -1.96
CA SER A 39 3.98 13.71 -2.91
C SER A 39 3.26 13.91 -4.26
N GLU A 40 2.66 12.85 -4.81
CA GLU A 40 1.91 12.95 -6.06
C GLU A 40 0.64 13.79 -5.91
N MET A 41 -0.07 13.70 -4.78
CA MET A 41 -1.20 14.59 -4.49
C MET A 41 -0.78 16.06 -4.51
N ARG A 42 0.32 16.40 -3.85
CA ARG A 42 0.87 17.76 -3.82
C ARG A 42 1.23 18.22 -5.22
N ARG A 43 1.94 17.39 -6.00
CA ARG A 43 2.32 17.69 -7.40
C ARG A 43 1.09 17.99 -8.27
N LEU A 44 0.02 17.20 -8.13
CA LEU A 44 -1.23 17.41 -8.86
C LEU A 44 -1.88 18.75 -8.48
N MET A 45 -1.94 19.07 -7.19
CA MET A 45 -2.51 20.34 -6.70
C MET A 45 -1.70 21.55 -7.13
N GLU A 46 -0.36 21.48 -7.09
CA GLU A 46 0.54 22.51 -7.61
C GLU A 46 0.32 22.74 -9.10
N THR A 47 0.23 21.66 -9.88
CA THR A 47 -0.02 21.75 -11.33
C THR A 47 -1.38 22.38 -11.63
N ILE A 48 -2.42 22.07 -10.84
CA ILE A 48 -3.74 22.69 -10.96
C ILE A 48 -3.65 24.19 -10.64
N ALA A 49 -2.92 24.55 -9.58
CA ALA A 49 -2.71 25.92 -9.15
C ALA A 49 -2.04 26.78 -10.24
N GLU A 50 -1.02 26.24 -10.90
CA GLU A 50 -0.32 26.92 -11.99
C GLU A 50 -1.19 27.18 -13.22
N VAL A 51 -2.12 26.26 -13.54
CA VAL A 51 -2.83 26.25 -14.83
C VAL A 51 -4.21 26.92 -14.74
N GLY A 52 -4.89 26.83 -13.60
CA GLY A 52 -6.25 27.37 -13.45
C GLY A 52 -6.56 28.00 -12.09
N GLY A 53 -5.58 28.07 -11.18
CA GLY A 53 -5.74 28.62 -9.84
C GLY A 53 -5.81 27.54 -8.76
N PRO A 54 -5.46 27.91 -7.51
CA PRO A 54 -5.36 26.96 -6.40
C PRO A 54 -6.74 26.36 -6.09
N LEU A 55 -6.73 25.14 -5.58
CA LEU A 55 -7.94 24.53 -5.04
C LEU A 55 -8.41 25.29 -3.80
N ASP A 56 -9.72 25.31 -3.64
CA ASP A 56 -10.38 25.86 -2.46
C ASP A 56 -9.89 25.18 -1.16
N GLU A 57 -9.91 25.94 -0.07
CA GLU A 57 -9.40 25.52 1.23
C GLU A 57 -10.13 24.31 1.80
N TYR A 58 -11.42 24.13 1.49
CA TYR A 58 -12.19 22.93 1.84
C TYR A 58 -11.87 21.75 0.93
N ALA A 59 -11.61 22.03 -0.35
CA ALA A 59 -11.39 21.00 -1.35
C ALA A 59 -10.10 20.21 -1.08
N ARG A 60 -9.01 20.88 -0.70
CA ARG A 60 -7.71 20.23 -0.44
C ARG A 60 -7.80 19.10 0.61
N PRO A 61 -8.24 19.35 1.86
CA PRO A 61 -8.33 18.29 2.87
C PRO A 61 -9.39 17.25 2.53
N ALA A 62 -10.51 17.64 1.93
CA ALA A 62 -11.56 16.69 1.53
C ALA A 62 -11.05 15.68 0.49
N LEU A 63 -10.31 16.14 -0.52
CA LEU A 63 -9.71 15.27 -1.54
C LEU A 63 -8.67 14.34 -0.94
N LEU A 64 -7.85 14.82 0.01
CA LEU A 64 -6.90 13.97 0.73
C LEU A 64 -7.61 12.87 1.51
N ILE A 65 -8.62 13.19 2.30
CA ILE A 65 -9.39 12.20 3.09
C ILE A 65 -10.01 11.14 2.17
N VAL A 66 -10.64 11.56 1.07
CA VAL A 66 -11.29 10.65 0.11
C VAL A 66 -10.28 9.81 -0.68
N SER A 67 -9.03 10.27 -0.79
CA SER A 67 -7.97 9.52 -1.47
C SER A 67 -7.50 8.28 -0.71
N LEU A 68 -7.78 8.22 0.61
CA LEU A 68 -7.21 7.22 1.51
C LEU A 68 -8.07 5.95 1.62
N PRO A 69 -7.44 4.76 1.74
CA PRO A 69 -8.09 3.54 2.15
C PRO A 69 -8.66 3.63 3.57
N ARG A 70 -9.67 2.80 3.85
CA ARG A 70 -10.26 2.64 5.21
C ARG A 70 -9.23 2.34 6.29
N ASP A 71 -8.12 1.72 5.92
CA ASP A 71 -6.99 1.46 6.81
C ASP A 71 -6.44 2.73 7.50
N TYR A 72 -6.63 3.91 6.91
CA TYR A 72 -6.19 5.20 7.43
C TYR A 72 -7.29 5.98 8.14
N GLU A 73 -8.53 5.47 8.17
CA GLU A 73 -9.68 6.15 8.76
C GLU A 73 -9.46 6.46 10.24
N HIS A 74 -8.84 5.55 10.99
CA HIS A 74 -8.50 5.77 12.39
C HIS A 74 -7.54 6.96 12.61
N VAL A 75 -6.59 7.19 11.69
CA VAL A 75 -5.67 8.33 11.77
C VAL A 75 -6.43 9.62 11.51
N VAL A 76 -7.29 9.62 10.47
CA VAL A 76 -8.14 10.76 10.13
C VAL A 76 -9.09 11.09 11.29
N GLN A 77 -9.77 10.10 11.86
CA GLN A 77 -10.67 10.31 13.01
C GLN A 77 -9.94 10.86 14.23
N THR A 78 -8.75 10.33 14.54
CA THR A 78 -7.93 10.82 15.66
C THR A 78 -7.51 12.27 15.43
N PHE A 79 -7.08 12.59 14.22
CA PHE A 79 -6.73 13.96 13.82
C PHE A 79 -7.93 14.90 13.97
N LEU A 80 -9.09 14.54 13.41
CA LEU A 80 -10.31 15.35 13.47
C LEU A 80 -10.81 15.54 14.92
N ALA A 81 -10.72 14.50 15.76
CA ALA A 81 -11.07 14.61 17.17
C ALA A 81 -10.12 15.52 17.97
N SER A 82 -8.86 15.62 17.53
CA SER A 82 -7.86 16.51 18.12
C SER A 82 -7.88 17.93 17.54
N HIS A 83 -8.59 18.13 16.43
CA HIS A 83 -8.63 19.40 15.72
C HIS A 83 -9.43 20.42 16.54
N LYS A 84 -8.79 21.54 16.86
CA LYS A 84 -9.42 22.67 17.54
C LYS A 84 -9.52 23.81 16.54
N SER A 85 -10.58 23.83 15.75
CA SER A 85 -10.91 25.01 14.95
C SER A 85 -11.57 26.06 15.85
N GLU A 86 -11.37 27.34 15.52
CA GLU A 86 -12.10 28.42 16.19
C GLU A 86 -13.57 28.42 15.77
N ASN A 87 -13.87 28.06 14.51
CA ASN A 87 -15.24 27.84 14.02
C ASN A 87 -15.45 26.38 13.63
N ALA A 88 -16.63 25.83 13.97
CA ALA A 88 -17.00 24.46 13.64
C ALA A 88 -17.11 24.20 12.13
N ASP A 89 -17.34 25.26 11.35
CA ASP A 89 -17.46 25.18 9.89
C ASP A 89 -16.11 25.26 9.19
N ASP A 90 -15.02 25.64 9.87
CA ASP A 90 -13.70 25.76 9.24
C ASP A 90 -13.16 24.38 8.83
N PRO A 91 -12.58 24.26 7.61
CA PRO A 91 -12.03 23.00 7.17
C PRO A 91 -10.77 22.65 7.97
N PRO A 92 -10.48 21.35 8.13
CA PRO A 92 -9.21 20.95 8.73
C PRO A 92 -8.03 21.42 7.88
N ASN A 93 -6.97 21.91 8.54
CA ASN A 93 -5.76 22.32 7.83
C ASN A 93 -5.11 21.14 7.09
N TYR A 94 -4.86 21.34 5.80
CA TYR A 94 -4.29 20.32 4.92
C TYR A 94 -2.89 19.86 5.34
N GLU A 95 -1.97 20.78 5.68
CA GLU A 95 -0.60 20.44 6.06
C GLU A 95 -0.55 19.65 7.37
N GLN A 96 -1.39 20.01 8.34
CA GLN A 96 -1.50 19.30 9.61
C GLN A 96 -2.06 17.89 9.42
N LEU A 97 -3.03 17.72 8.51
CA LEU A 97 -3.57 16.42 8.17
C LEU A 97 -2.51 15.54 7.48
N GLU A 98 -1.74 16.10 6.55
CA GLU A 98 -0.63 15.41 5.90
C GLU A 98 0.41 14.92 6.92
N LEU A 99 0.83 15.80 7.83
CA LEU A 99 1.77 15.46 8.91
C LEU A 99 1.22 14.35 9.83
N ALA A 100 -0.06 14.41 10.18
CA ALA A 100 -0.71 13.39 11.00
C ALA A 100 -0.69 12.02 10.30
N LEU A 101 -0.89 11.99 8.98
CA LEU A 101 -0.82 10.77 8.17
C LEU A 101 0.60 10.18 8.14
N GLU A 102 1.62 11.02 7.96
CA GLU A 102 3.02 10.59 8.00
C GLU A 102 3.40 9.99 9.36
N MET A 103 3.04 10.66 10.46
CA MET A 103 3.29 10.17 11.82
C MET A 103 2.53 8.87 12.11
N GLY A 104 1.25 8.81 11.75
CA GLY A 104 0.41 7.62 11.92
C GLY A 104 0.94 6.40 11.15
N TYR A 105 1.51 6.63 9.97
CA TYR A 105 2.10 5.57 9.13
C TYR A 105 3.43 5.04 9.67
N GLY A 106 4.30 5.92 10.18
CA GLY A 106 5.59 5.54 10.77
C GLY A 106 5.43 4.52 11.92
N HIS A 107 4.42 4.70 12.76
CA HIS A 107 4.10 3.76 13.83
C HIS A 107 3.57 2.39 13.33
N ARG A 108 2.92 2.35 12.16
CA ARG A 108 2.33 1.14 11.58
C ARG A 108 3.37 0.26 10.87
N GLN A 109 4.35 0.86 10.18
CA GLN A 109 5.46 0.10 9.60
C GLN A 109 6.30 -0.58 10.69
N GLY A 110 6.58 0.12 11.79
CA GLY A 110 7.28 -0.46 12.94
C GLY A 110 6.58 -1.72 13.50
N ARG A 111 5.23 -1.73 13.54
CA ARG A 111 4.46 -2.92 13.94
C ARG A 111 4.40 -4.00 12.85
N ARG A 112 4.26 -3.63 11.57
CA ARG A 112 4.22 -4.59 10.44
C ARG A 112 5.55 -5.34 10.27
N VAL A 113 6.69 -4.65 10.35
CA VAL A 113 8.03 -5.26 10.28
C VAL A 113 8.26 -6.19 11.47
N ARG A 114 7.77 -5.81 12.66
CA ARG A 114 7.86 -6.64 13.87
C ARG A 114 6.98 -7.90 13.78
N ALA A 115 5.75 -7.77 13.28
CA ALA A 115 4.86 -8.91 13.04
C ALA A 115 5.36 -9.84 11.92
N GLN A 116 6.01 -9.31 10.87
CA GLN A 116 6.69 -10.14 9.86
C GLN A 116 7.92 -10.86 10.43
N LYS A 117 8.70 -10.21 11.30
CA LYS A 117 9.81 -10.88 12.01
C LYS A 117 9.31 -11.98 12.95
N GLU A 118 8.17 -11.82 13.61
CA GLU A 118 7.54 -12.89 14.41
C GLU A 118 6.96 -14.03 13.56
N LYS A 119 6.37 -13.72 12.40
CA LYS A 119 5.91 -14.74 11.43
C LYS A 119 7.05 -15.45 10.70
N MET A 120 8.24 -14.86 10.64
CA MET A 120 9.46 -15.53 10.16
C MET A 120 10.12 -16.41 11.23
N LYS A 121 9.93 -16.12 12.52
CA LYS A 121 10.40 -16.98 13.62
C LYS A 121 9.56 -18.24 13.82
N THR A 122 8.41 -18.36 13.16
CA THR A 122 7.43 -19.46 13.35
C THR A 122 7.20 -20.32 12.10
N LYS A 123 8.10 -20.24 11.12
CA LYS A 123 8.13 -21.24 10.04
C LYS A 123 9.29 -22.20 10.30
N PRO A 124 9.05 -23.49 10.58
CA PRO A 124 10.14 -24.45 10.55
C PRO A 124 10.67 -24.48 9.12
N PHE A 125 11.95 -24.16 8.96
CA PHE A 125 12.64 -24.37 7.68
C PHE A 125 12.58 -25.87 7.37
N THR A 126 11.85 -26.25 6.33
CA THR A 126 11.89 -27.62 5.81
C THR A 126 13.11 -27.74 4.92
N GLN A 127 14.24 -28.21 5.47
CA GLN A 127 15.35 -28.67 4.66
C GLN A 127 15.06 -30.11 4.22
N VAL A 128 14.78 -30.29 2.93
CA VAL A 128 14.66 -31.61 2.31
C VAL A 128 16.03 -31.99 1.77
N ALA A 129 16.74 -32.86 2.48
CA ALA A 129 17.98 -33.46 1.98
C ALA A 129 17.64 -34.76 1.22
N VAL A 130 17.81 -34.75 -0.10
CA VAL A 130 17.68 -35.95 -0.94
C VAL A 130 19.05 -36.60 -1.03
N PHE A 131 19.24 -37.75 -0.39
CA PHE A 131 20.46 -38.55 -0.53
C PHE A 131 20.21 -39.65 -1.57
N VAL A 132 20.98 -39.63 -2.65
CA VAL A 132 21.05 -40.73 -3.62
C VAL A 132 22.17 -41.66 -3.17
N VAL A 133 21.84 -42.86 -2.69
CA VAL A 133 22.83 -43.89 -2.37
C VAL A 133 23.03 -44.76 -3.62
N GLU A 134 24.16 -44.59 -4.30
CA GLU A 134 24.54 -45.47 -5.41
C GLU A 134 25.09 -46.79 -4.87
N ALA A 135 24.26 -47.83 -4.93
CA ALA A 135 24.61 -49.17 -5.40
C ALA A 135 23.38 -50.08 -5.25
N GLY A 136 22.65 -50.33 -6.34
CA GLY A 136 21.59 -51.35 -6.38
C GLY A 136 20.22 -50.87 -5.88
N VAL A 137 19.50 -50.16 -6.77
CA VAL A 137 18.03 -50.03 -6.84
C VAL A 137 17.28 -50.03 -5.49
N ASN A 138 17.31 -48.92 -4.76
CA ASN A 138 16.21 -48.47 -3.88
C ASN A 138 16.46 -47.00 -3.47
N ALA A 139 15.53 -46.11 -3.81
CA ALA A 139 15.56 -44.71 -3.38
C ALA A 139 14.65 -44.54 -2.16
N GLY A 140 15.23 -44.17 -1.01
CA GLY A 140 14.48 -43.83 0.21
C GLY A 140 14.48 -42.33 0.45
N VAL A 141 13.31 -41.74 0.71
CA VAL A 141 13.17 -40.36 1.16
C VAL A 141 12.98 -40.39 2.67
N ALA A 142 13.94 -39.82 3.43
CA ALA A 142 13.80 -39.64 4.87
C ALA A 142 13.49 -38.18 5.18
N LEU A 143 12.35 -37.92 5.82
CA LEU A 143 11.99 -36.61 6.36
C LEU A 143 12.38 -36.60 7.83
N VAL A 144 13.39 -35.81 8.19
CA VAL A 144 13.79 -35.62 9.60
C VAL A 144 13.06 -34.39 10.15
N PHE A 145 12.21 -34.60 11.14
CA PHE A 145 11.61 -33.53 11.94
C PHE A 145 12.35 -33.45 13.28
N GLU A 146 12.97 -32.30 13.58
CA GLU A 146 13.36 -31.96 14.95
C GLU A 146 12.09 -31.75 15.78
N ASP A 147 11.48 -32.86 16.22
CA ASP A 147 11.12 -33.07 17.63
C ASP A 147 10.39 -34.40 17.88
N ARG A 148 10.03 -35.15 16.84
CA ARG A 148 9.56 -36.54 16.96
C ARG A 148 9.96 -37.33 15.72
N VAL A 149 10.77 -38.36 15.92
CA VAL A 149 11.14 -39.31 14.87
C VAL A 149 9.91 -40.18 14.57
N ALA A 150 9.10 -39.77 13.60
CA ALA A 150 8.12 -40.63 12.96
C ALA A 150 8.76 -41.17 11.67
N VAL A 151 9.33 -42.38 11.74
CA VAL A 151 9.84 -43.07 10.55
C VAL A 151 8.66 -43.78 9.89
N ASP A 152 7.87 -43.06 9.10
CA ASP A 152 6.94 -43.74 8.17
C ASP A 152 7.74 -44.13 6.93
N MET A 153 8.09 -45.41 6.88
CA MET A 153 8.80 -46.02 5.76
C MET A 153 7.83 -46.21 4.58
N LEU A 154 7.67 -45.19 3.75
CA LEU A 154 6.90 -45.30 2.52
C LEU A 154 7.73 -46.02 1.44
N VAL A 155 7.54 -47.33 1.30
CA VAL A 155 8.14 -48.12 0.22
C VAL A 155 7.35 -47.89 -1.07
N VAL A 156 7.87 -47.05 -1.96
CA VAL A 156 7.31 -46.91 -3.32
C VAL A 156 7.97 -47.97 -4.22
N ALA A 157 7.26 -49.07 -4.47
CA ALA A 157 7.67 -50.07 -5.45
C ALA A 157 7.44 -49.53 -6.86
N VAL A 158 8.52 -49.26 -7.61
CA VAL A 158 8.44 -48.89 -9.02
C VAL A 158 8.23 -50.15 -9.86
N VAL A 159 7.00 -50.36 -10.36
CA VAL A 159 6.69 -51.40 -11.34
C VAL A 159 7.20 -50.95 -12.71
N LYS A 160 8.23 -51.62 -13.23
CA LYS A 160 8.64 -51.48 -14.64
C LYS A 160 7.63 -52.23 -15.52
N ARG A 161 7.05 -51.53 -16.50
CA ARG A 161 6.34 -52.17 -17.63
C ARG A 161 7.33 -52.81 -18.59
#